data_AF-T0V0Q9-F1
#
_entry.id   AF-T0V0Q9-F1
#
_cell.length_a   1.000
_cell.length_b   1.000
_cell.length_c   1.000
_cell.angle_alpha   90.00
_cell.angle_beta   90.00
_cell.angle_gamma   90.00
#
_symmetry.space_group_name_H-M   'P 1'
#
loop_
_entity.id
_entity.type
_entity.pdbx_description
1 polymer ?
#
loop_
_entity_poly.entity_id
_entity_poly.type
_entity_poly.pdbx_seq_one_letter_code
_entity_poly.pdbx_strand_id
1 'polypeptide(L)'
;MRQAIHAPTIASAVEGNRKTVEQGAQLDLTSLVTVADKEDDAQATLGDKVHAEVVSVNGNTATKTVDTNTPGTYTVKYKAVDSQGKESGEIEVTVVVNPARQNEAPTVEIPYSDPAPNKKKFIYILEKKLTLILPLTTILEKLNPHH
;
A
#
# COMPACT_ATOMS: atom_id res chain seq x y z
N MET A 1 -45.68 18.34 5.47
CA MET A 1 -44.41 19.05 5.76
C MET A 1 -43.40 18.58 4.73
N ARG A 2 -42.61 19.46 4.10
CA ARG A 2 -41.47 19.03 3.27
C ARG A 2 -40.31 18.72 4.21
N GLN A 3 -39.73 17.53 4.14
CA GLN A 3 -38.50 17.21 4.88
C GLN A 3 -37.40 18.14 4.37
N ALA A 4 -36.62 18.74 5.27
CA ALA A 4 -35.43 19.50 4.89
C ALA A 4 -34.36 18.51 4.41
N ILE A 5 -33.81 18.77 3.23
CA ILE A 5 -32.73 17.95 2.62
C ILE A 5 -31.36 18.44 3.13
N HIS A 6 -30.59 17.54 3.73
CA HIS A 6 -29.27 17.86 4.29
C HIS A 6 -28.21 17.82 3.19
N ALA A 7 -27.03 18.37 3.46
CA ALA A 7 -25.89 18.19 2.57
C ALA A 7 -25.13 16.95 3.05
N PRO A 8 -24.51 16.17 2.15
CA PRO A 8 -23.64 15.11 2.58
C PRO A 8 -22.44 15.67 3.35
N THR A 9 -21.86 14.82 4.19
CA THR A 9 -20.66 15.12 4.97
C THR A 9 -19.51 14.24 4.50
N ILE A 10 -18.29 14.76 4.63
CA ILE A 10 -17.05 14.04 4.33
C ILE A 10 -16.02 14.31 5.43
N ALA A 11 -15.29 13.27 5.81
CA ALA A 11 -14.20 13.35 6.78
C ALA A 11 -13.03 12.45 6.35
N SER A 12 -11.83 12.73 6.85
CA SER A 12 -10.69 11.82 6.67
C SER A 12 -10.93 10.54 7.45
N ALA A 13 -10.71 9.39 6.80
CA ALA A 13 -10.67 8.08 7.46
C ALA A 13 -9.29 7.76 8.06
N VAL A 14 -8.28 8.58 7.74
CA VAL A 14 -6.90 8.39 8.20
C VAL A 14 -6.49 9.45 9.22
N GLU A 15 -5.77 9.02 10.25
CA GLU A 15 -5.28 9.90 11.32
C GLU A 15 -4.39 11.01 10.76
N GLY A 16 -4.56 12.23 11.28
CA GLY A 16 -3.79 13.40 10.86
C GLY A 16 -3.96 13.77 9.39
N ASN A 17 -5.01 13.29 8.71
CA ASN A 17 -5.25 13.46 7.28
C ASN A 17 -4.04 13.04 6.44
N ARG A 18 -3.28 12.04 6.90
CA ARG A 18 -2.05 11.58 6.26
C ARG A 18 -2.00 10.06 6.14
N LYS A 19 -1.85 9.58 4.91
CA LYS A 19 -1.57 8.17 4.60
C LYS A 19 -0.11 8.04 4.15
N THR A 20 0.62 7.08 4.69
CA THR A 20 1.95 6.70 4.20
C THR A 20 1.88 5.32 3.57
N VAL A 21 2.50 5.16 2.41
CA VAL A 21 2.66 3.88 1.69
C VAL A 21 4.10 3.74 1.18
N GLU A 22 4.53 2.51 0.94
CA GLU A 22 5.81 2.25 0.28
C GLU A 22 5.66 2.35 -1.24
N GLN A 23 6.76 2.61 -1.94
CA GLN A 23 6.79 2.66 -3.40
C GLN A 23 6.22 1.36 -4.01
N GLY A 24 5.31 1.52 -4.96
CA GLY A 24 4.62 0.44 -5.66
C GLY A 24 3.49 -0.21 -4.87
N ALA A 25 3.19 0.24 -3.65
CA ALA A 25 2.08 -0.30 -2.88
C ALA A 25 0.73 0.03 -3.53
N GLN A 26 -0.24 -0.87 -3.38
CA GLN A 26 -1.62 -0.60 -3.77
C GLN A 26 -2.22 0.48 -2.84
N LEU A 27 -2.93 1.43 -3.45
CA LEU A 27 -3.60 2.50 -2.75
C LEU A 27 -5.03 2.63 -3.26
N ASP A 28 -5.98 2.47 -2.35
CA ASP A 28 -7.38 2.80 -2.59
C ASP A 28 -7.63 4.21 -2.04
N LEU A 29 -7.95 5.17 -2.93
CA LEU A 29 -8.24 6.54 -2.54
C LEU A 29 -9.60 6.68 -1.87
N THR A 30 -10.57 5.82 -2.22
CA THR A 30 -11.91 5.87 -1.65
C THR A 30 -11.93 5.45 -0.18
N SER A 31 -10.98 4.61 0.24
CA SER A 31 -10.82 4.20 1.63
C SER A 31 -10.15 5.25 2.52
N LEU A 32 -9.69 6.38 1.98
CA LEU A 32 -9.00 7.43 2.75
C LEU A 32 -9.96 8.42 3.39
N VAL A 33 -11.24 8.35 3.02
CA VAL A 33 -12.29 9.24 3.51
C VAL A 33 -13.52 8.44 3.90
N THR A 34 -14.31 8.99 4.81
CA THR A 34 -15.66 8.51 5.12
C THR A 34 -16.66 9.56 4.67
N VAL A 35 -17.81 9.09 4.19
CA VAL A 35 -18.94 9.94 3.80
C VAL A 35 -20.19 9.50 4.55
N ALA A 36 -21.09 10.45 4.81
CA ALA A 36 -22.39 10.17 5.40
C ALA A 36 -23.41 11.20 4.92
N ASP A 37 -24.64 10.74 4.70
CA ASP A 37 -25.78 11.62 4.44
C ASP A 37 -27.03 11.05 5.10
N LYS A 38 -27.77 11.92 5.79
CA LYS A 38 -28.88 11.51 6.63
C LYS A 38 -30.00 10.83 5.84
N GLU A 39 -30.27 11.31 4.62
CA GLU A 39 -31.34 10.79 3.79
C GLU A 39 -30.92 9.49 3.09
N ASP A 40 -29.69 9.43 2.59
CA ASP A 40 -29.16 8.23 1.94
C ASP A 40 -28.96 7.06 2.92
N ASP A 41 -28.42 7.33 4.11
CA ASP A 41 -28.20 6.33 5.17
C ASP A 41 -29.53 5.73 5.65
N ALA A 42 -30.56 6.57 5.76
CA ALA A 42 -31.92 6.16 6.11
C ALA A 42 -32.68 5.49 4.94
N GLN A 43 -32.06 5.39 3.75
CA GLN A 43 -32.70 4.90 2.52
C GLN A 43 -33.97 5.70 2.14
N ALA A 44 -34.01 6.99 2.46
CA ALA A 44 -35.15 7.87 2.23
C ALA A 44 -35.23 8.43 0.80
N THR A 45 -34.17 8.24 0.02
CA THR A 45 -33.95 8.77 -1.33
C THR A 45 -33.68 7.65 -2.33
N LEU A 46 -34.08 7.88 -3.58
CA LEU A 46 -33.76 7.01 -4.71
C LEU A 46 -32.53 7.55 -5.45
N GLY A 47 -31.74 6.66 -6.06
CA GLY A 47 -30.53 7.02 -6.80
C GLY A 47 -29.27 6.45 -6.18
N ASP A 48 -28.12 6.89 -6.70
CA ASP A 48 -26.80 6.48 -6.23
C ASP A 48 -26.55 7.02 -4.83
N LYS A 49 -26.20 6.14 -3.89
CA LYS A 49 -25.98 6.56 -2.50
C LYS A 49 -24.74 7.44 -2.38
N VAL A 50 -24.72 8.19 -1.28
CA VAL A 50 -23.62 9.06 -0.90
C VAL A 50 -22.27 8.37 -1.11
N HIS A 51 -21.42 9.02 -1.88
CA HIS A 51 -20.10 8.51 -2.22
C HIS A 51 -19.08 9.66 -2.28
N ALA A 52 -17.81 9.31 -2.13
CA ALA A 52 -16.71 10.25 -2.27
C ALA A 52 -16.28 10.37 -3.73
N GLU A 53 -15.97 11.58 -4.16
CA GLU A 53 -15.31 11.88 -5.42
C GLU A 53 -13.96 12.54 -5.19
N VAL A 54 -12.96 12.13 -5.98
CA VAL A 54 -11.67 12.85 -6.03
C VAL A 54 -11.86 14.10 -6.89
N VAL A 55 -11.59 15.28 -6.32
CA VAL A 55 -11.67 16.56 -7.02
C VAL A 55 -10.36 16.86 -7.77
N SER A 56 -9.22 16.63 -7.13
CA SER A 56 -7.90 16.85 -7.75
C SER A 56 -6.81 16.10 -7.00
N VAL A 57 -5.73 15.79 -7.71
CA VAL A 57 -4.45 15.40 -7.11
C VAL A 57 -3.42 16.48 -7.42
N ASN A 58 -2.73 16.98 -6.40
CA ASN A 58 -1.75 18.07 -6.48
C ASN A 58 -2.30 19.34 -7.16
N GLY A 59 -3.57 19.66 -6.89
CA GLY A 59 -4.26 20.81 -7.48
C GLY A 59 -4.65 20.65 -8.96
N ASN A 60 -4.32 19.53 -9.60
CA ASN A 60 -4.73 19.24 -10.97
C ASN A 60 -6.07 18.48 -10.98
N THR A 61 -7.14 19.12 -11.45
CA THR A 61 -8.50 18.55 -11.51
C THR A 61 -8.66 17.46 -12.58
N ALA A 62 -7.76 17.40 -13.57
CA ALA A 62 -7.72 16.33 -14.56
C ALA A 62 -7.09 15.04 -14.01
N THR A 63 -6.38 15.11 -12.88
CA THR A 63 -5.73 13.95 -12.25
C THR A 63 -6.55 13.47 -11.06
N LYS A 64 -6.93 12.19 -11.06
CA LYS A 64 -7.75 11.54 -10.02
C LYS A 64 -7.06 10.37 -9.34
N THR A 65 -5.78 10.16 -9.60
CA THR A 65 -4.98 9.03 -9.14
C THR A 65 -3.67 9.49 -8.53
N VAL A 66 -3.12 8.70 -7.61
CA VAL A 66 -1.76 8.87 -7.08
C VAL A 66 -0.87 7.78 -7.66
N ASP A 67 0.26 8.14 -8.27
CA ASP A 67 1.25 7.18 -8.73
C ASP A 67 2.13 6.75 -7.56
N THR A 68 1.87 5.57 -7.02
CA THR A 68 2.67 5.02 -5.92
C THR A 68 4.03 4.51 -6.37
N ASN A 69 4.34 4.46 -7.67
CA ASN A 69 5.69 4.09 -8.13
C ASN A 69 6.68 5.25 -8.06
N THR A 70 6.19 6.48 -7.90
CA THR A 70 7.02 7.68 -7.77
C THR A 70 7.00 8.14 -6.30
N PRO A 71 8.13 8.02 -5.58
CA PRO A 71 8.23 8.54 -4.22
C PRO A 71 7.95 10.05 -4.17
N GLY A 72 7.20 10.49 -3.16
CA GLY A 72 6.79 11.88 -3.05
C GLY A 72 5.59 12.09 -2.15
N THR A 73 5.19 13.36 -2.04
CA THR A 73 4.00 13.78 -1.30
C THR A 73 2.94 14.23 -2.29
N TYR A 74 1.73 13.70 -2.14
CA TYR A 74 0.57 14.00 -2.97
C TYR A 74 -0.56 14.56 -2.11
N THR A 75 -1.14 15.68 -2.53
CA THR A 75 -2.36 16.22 -1.90
C THR A 75 -3.56 15.78 -2.71
N VAL A 76 -4.42 14.96 -2.11
CA VAL A 76 -5.67 14.51 -2.73
C VAL A 76 -6.83 15.26 -2.11
N LYS A 77 -7.61 15.94 -2.95
CA LYS A 77 -8.78 16.70 -2.56
C LYS A 77 -10.04 15.91 -2.88
N TYR A 78 -10.98 15.89 -1.94
CA TYR A 78 -12.23 15.12 -2.04
C TYR A 78 -13.46 15.99 -1.77
N LYS A 79 -14.59 15.53 -2.29
CA LYS A 79 -15.95 15.95 -1.89
C LYS A 79 -16.85 14.71 -1.80
N ALA A 80 -17.98 14.82 -1.10
CA ALA A 80 -19.05 13.83 -1.16
C ALA A 80 -20.19 14.32 -2.06
N VAL A 81 -20.86 13.41 -2.75
CA VAL A 81 -22.05 13.65 -3.57
C VAL A 81 -23.14 12.68 -3.12
N ASP A 82 -24.36 13.18 -2.85
CA ASP A 82 -25.52 12.38 -2.46
C ASP A 82 -26.40 11.96 -3.65
N SER A 83 -27.41 11.11 -3.40
CA SER A 83 -28.36 10.65 -4.42
C SER A 83 -29.19 11.74 -5.10
N GLN A 84 -29.23 12.94 -4.51
CA GLN A 84 -29.93 14.11 -5.04
C GLN A 84 -28.97 15.05 -5.79
N GLY A 85 -27.68 14.71 -5.89
CA GLY A 85 -26.64 15.48 -6.54
C GLY A 85 -26.13 16.66 -5.72
N LYS A 86 -26.40 16.70 -4.41
CA LYS A 86 -25.87 17.73 -3.52
C LYS A 86 -24.46 17.38 -3.07
N GLU A 87 -23.64 18.40 -2.90
CA GLU A 87 -22.22 18.24 -2.60
C GLU A 87 -21.89 18.69 -1.17
N SER A 88 -20.89 18.05 -0.57
CA SER A 88 -20.25 18.52 0.66
C SER A 88 -19.27 19.66 0.38
N GLY A 89 -18.73 20.26 1.45
CA GLY A 89 -17.45 20.98 1.33
C GLY A 89 -16.29 20.04 0.94
N GLU A 90 -15.17 20.62 0.53
CA GLU A 90 -13.97 19.86 0.17
C GLU A 90 -13.05 19.62 1.37
N ILE A 91 -12.36 18.47 1.37
CA ILE A 91 -11.27 18.19 2.31
C ILE A 91 -10.02 17.72 1.57
N GLU A 92 -8.87 17.83 2.23
CA GLU A 92 -7.58 17.35 1.71
C GLU A 92 -7.00 16.24 2.57
N VAL A 93 -6.52 15.18 1.92
CA VAL A 93 -5.73 14.11 2.53
C VAL A 93 -4.37 14.07 1.84
N THR A 94 -3.31 14.04 2.64
CA THR A 94 -1.93 13.89 2.17
C THR A 94 -1.58 12.42 2.03
N VAL A 95 -1.08 12.00 0.88
CA VAL A 95 -0.49 10.69 0.65
C VAL A 95 1.01 10.84 0.50
N VAL A 96 1.78 10.09 1.30
CA VAL A 96 3.24 10.06 1.23
C VAL A 96 3.69 8.69 0.76
N VAL A 97 4.42 8.68 -0.35
CA VAL A 97 5.01 7.49 -0.95
C VAL A 97 6.49 7.47 -0.59
N ASN A 98 6.88 6.55 0.29
CA ASN A 98 8.27 6.34 0.67
C ASN A 98 9.02 5.54 -0.40
N PRO A 99 10.31 5.81 -0.65
CA PRO A 99 11.11 4.97 -1.54
C PRO A 99 11.21 3.55 -0.99
N ALA A 100 11.18 2.55 -1.87
CA ALA A 100 11.41 1.18 -1.47
C ALA A 100 12.79 1.03 -0.81
N ARG A 101 12.85 0.25 0.28
CA ARG A 101 14.15 -0.05 0.92
C ARG A 101 15.03 -0.82 -0.05
N GLN A 102 16.25 -0.35 -0.26
CA GLN A 102 17.28 -1.14 -0.93
C GLN A 102 17.82 -2.17 0.05
N ASN A 103 17.72 -3.44 -0.30
CA ASN A 103 18.38 -4.52 0.44
C ASN A 103 19.79 -4.69 -0.13
N GLU A 104 20.79 -4.14 0.54
CA GLU A 104 22.19 -4.36 0.17
C GLU A 104 22.67 -5.71 0.73
N ALA A 105 23.29 -6.53 -0.12
CA ALA A 105 23.92 -7.76 0.35
C ALA A 105 25.10 -7.42 1.26
N PRO A 106 25.32 -8.16 2.36
CA PRO A 106 26.48 -7.93 3.21
C PRO A 106 27.76 -8.20 2.41
N THR A 107 28.61 -7.20 2.25
CA THR A 107 29.96 -7.36 1.69
C THR A 107 30.89 -7.87 2.78
N VAL A 108 31.32 -9.13 2.66
CA VAL A 108 32.38 -9.69 3.49
C VAL A 108 33.71 -9.40 2.79
N GLU A 109 34.40 -8.34 3.21
CA GLU A 109 35.81 -8.15 2.87
C GLU A 109 36.67 -8.90 3.89
N ILE A 110 37.39 -9.93 3.43
CA ILE A 110 38.36 -10.65 4.25
C ILE A 110 39.70 -9.95 4.04
N PRO A 111 40.22 -9.15 4.99
CA PRO A 111 41.56 -8.59 4.86
C PRO A 111 42.58 -9.75 4.89
N TYR A 112 43.20 -9.98 3.74
CA TYR A 112 44.32 -10.87 3.42
C TYR A 112 44.60 -12.09 4.32
N SER A 113 44.59 -13.24 3.63
CA SER A 113 45.34 -14.43 4.00
C SER A 113 46.83 -14.11 4.15
N ASP A 114 47.31 -14.01 5.39
CA ASP A 114 48.72 -14.20 5.71
C ASP A 114 49.16 -15.58 5.17
N PRO A 115 50.11 -15.67 4.20
CA PRO A 115 50.55 -16.94 3.59
C PRO A 115 51.59 -17.65 4.45
N ALA A 116 51.49 -17.58 5.78
CA ALA A 116 52.31 -18.38 6.67
C ALA A 116 51.80 -19.84 6.69
N PRO A 117 52.61 -20.86 6.34
CA PRO A 117 52.13 -22.23 6.12
C PRO A 117 51.76 -23.01 7.40
N ASN A 118 51.53 -22.35 8.54
CA ASN A 118 51.43 -23.04 9.82
C ASN A 118 50.65 -22.28 10.91
N LYS A 119 49.39 -21.89 10.67
CA LYS A 119 48.44 -21.67 11.78
C LYS A 119 47.04 -22.16 11.39
N LYS A 120 46.50 -23.09 12.19
CA LYS A 120 45.07 -23.44 12.19
C LYS A 120 44.27 -22.17 12.49
N LYS A 121 43.73 -21.52 11.45
CA LYS A 121 42.74 -20.44 11.61
C LYS A 121 41.43 -21.10 12.02
N PHE A 122 41.05 -20.92 13.28
CA PHE A 122 39.70 -21.19 13.75
C PHE A 122 38.77 -20.21 13.03
N ILE A 123 38.19 -20.62 11.91
CA ILE A 123 37.08 -19.92 11.28
C ILE A 123 35.88 -20.20 12.17
N TYR A 124 35.52 -19.27 13.05
CA TYR A 124 34.19 -19.26 13.67
C TYR A 124 33.19 -18.89 12.58
N ILE A 125 32.78 -19.89 11.78
CA ILE A 125 31.52 -19.82 11.04
C ILE A 125 30.44 -19.93 12.11
N LEU A 126 29.75 -18.82 12.39
CA LEU A 126 28.50 -18.89 13.12
C LEU A 126 27.51 -19.64 12.22
N GLU A 127 27.33 -20.94 12.47
CA GLU A 127 26.25 -21.73 11.89
C GLU A 127 24.91 -21.12 12.33
N LYS A 128 24.33 -20.23 11.51
CA LYS A 128 22.88 -20.09 11.49
C LYS A 128 22.33 -21.18 10.59
N LYS A 129 21.92 -22.29 11.20
CA LYS A 129 21.01 -23.27 10.58
C LYS A 129 19.78 -22.52 10.07
N LEU A 130 19.65 -22.36 8.75
CA LEU A 130 18.39 -22.04 8.10
C LEU A 130 17.92 -23.30 7.38
N THR A 131 17.02 -24.05 8.01
CA THR A 131 16.44 -25.27 7.44
C THR A 131 15.45 -24.85 6.36
N LEU A 132 15.88 -24.86 5.09
CA LEU A 132 14.99 -24.70 3.95
C LEU A 132 14.34 -26.07 3.66
N ILE A 133 13.10 -26.27 4.12
CA ILE A 133 12.33 -27.46 3.79
C ILE A 133 11.78 -27.26 2.38
N LEU A 134 12.45 -27.81 1.37
CA LEU A 134 11.87 -27.98 0.04
C LEU A 134 11.03 -29.27 0.05
N PRO A 135 9.75 -29.27 -0.35
CA PRO A 135 8.99 -30.51 -0.49
C PRO A 135 9.51 -31.30 -1.69
N LEU A 136 10.04 -32.50 -1.43
CA LEU A 136 10.44 -33.46 -2.45
C LEU A 136 9.18 -34.01 -3.11
N THR A 137 8.88 -33.60 -4.34
CA THR A 137 7.89 -34.30 -5.17
C THR A 137 8.57 -35.52 -5.77
N THR A 138 8.18 -36.69 -5.27
CA THR A 138 8.63 -38.00 -5.77
C THR A 138 8.02 -38.30 -7.13
N ILE A 139 8.83 -38.51 -8.17
CA ILE A 139 8.44 -39.31 -9.34
C ILE A 139 9.32 -40.55 -9.36
N LEU A 140 8.69 -41.69 -9.12
CA LEU A 140 9.29 -43.02 -9.14
C LEU A 140 8.92 -43.68 -10.48
N GLU A 141 9.90 -43.89 -11.36
CA GLU A 141 9.78 -44.86 -12.45
C GLU A 141 11.10 -45.64 -12.58
N LYS A 142 11.10 -46.80 -11.90
CA LYS A 142 11.67 -48.12 -12.23
C LYS A 142 12.96 -48.18 -13.09
N LEU A 143 14.09 -48.65 -12.54
CA LEU A 143 14.53 -50.07 -12.47
C LEU A 143 14.64 -50.77 -13.85
N ASN A 144 15.83 -50.76 -14.46
CA ASN A 144 16.77 -51.91 -14.50
C ASN A 144 17.85 -51.73 -15.58
N PRO A 145 19.15 -51.85 -15.25
CA PRO A 145 20.20 -52.17 -16.22
C PRO A 145 20.24 -53.69 -16.42
N HIS A 146 20.63 -54.18 -17.61
CA HIS A 146 21.59 -55.28 -17.81
C HIS A 146 21.60 -55.75 -19.27
N HIS A 147 22.84 -55.77 -19.80
CA HIS A 147 23.38 -56.39 -21.03
C HIS A 147 23.47 -55.49 -22.26
#